data_AF-A0A9D4K639-F1
#
_entry.id   AF-A0A9D4K639-F1
#
_cell.length_a   1.000
_cell.length_b   1.000
_cell.length_c   1.000
_cell.angle_alpha   90.00
_cell.angle_beta   90.00
_cell.angle_gamma   90.00
#
_symmetry.space_group_name_H-M   'P 1'
#
loop_
_entity.id
_entity.type
_entity.pdbx_description
1 polymer ?
#
loop_
_entity_poly.entity_id
_entity_poly.type
_entity_poly.pdbx_seq_one_letter_code
_entity_poly.pdbx_strand_id
1 'polypeptide(L)'
;MKTSDDLTETSRLCTGLLHLYNSKVTDFDLYQGQKLCAVSLTLTSRCQSHGLDYFTLLQALQTTCQQCPQILCRDEHCGILAEVLLRASPDDCVVLLLLAKSILKSNDAGEANRCTEGFLYLPLINILALPSNVAVTPTHKMMTSLASELLVLIEQRKQYSRLVCDGLESEASLPGMEHPSSAWVKLAGQFSKQSALDWLSRLAEQLSHMCDVPGGLVHLLVWLLLTSTDPSLGMLAIDRLAEVAIMDHCQTLYILPVYLYAIARKHCPTLRHHILLAIPKLGTNKYNVPPVLKTIQGLGQSPKLKSISIRLLTDLWSLQDRCFPHLLKVVTEKGHGQMSMATLVDEVTLAKANAIRTVCQKRPEQHGADMLGPISDLLNMCTDTLSAPVAALALEALYFICEAEVIDIVSTWKVLESLLLRET
;
A
#
# COMPACT_ATOMS: atom_id res chain seq x y z
N MET A 1 -1.16 31.82 14.65
CA MET A 1 -0.07 32.79 14.36
C MET A 1 1.05 32.78 15.39
N LYS A 2 0.82 32.59 16.71
CA LYS A 2 1.94 32.50 17.69
C LYS A 2 2.80 31.22 17.61
N THR A 3 2.29 30.11 17.08
CA THR A 3 2.96 28.80 17.10
C THR A 3 4.12 28.65 16.11
N SER A 4 4.14 29.44 15.03
CA SER A 4 5.16 29.38 13.97
C SER A 4 6.50 29.95 14.46
N ASP A 5 6.47 31.13 15.07
CA ASP A 5 7.67 31.83 15.53
C ASP A 5 8.34 31.05 16.66
N ASP A 6 7.55 30.53 17.61
CA ASP A 6 8.03 29.67 18.70
C ASP A 6 8.76 28.41 18.18
N LEU A 7 8.26 27.78 17.10
CA LEU A 7 8.89 26.59 16.51
C LEU A 7 10.24 26.91 15.87
N THR A 8 10.34 28.06 15.17
CA THR A 8 11.60 28.48 14.55
C THR A 8 12.67 28.84 15.59
N GLU A 9 12.28 29.50 16.68
CA GLU A 9 13.18 29.81 17.78
C GLU A 9 13.65 28.53 18.50
N THR A 10 12.72 27.60 18.75
CA THR A 10 13.05 26.29 19.34
C THR A 10 13.99 25.49 18.45
N SER A 11 13.79 25.50 17.13
CA SER A 11 14.69 24.85 16.15
C SER A 11 16.11 25.42 16.19
N ARG A 12 16.25 26.75 16.25
CA ARG A 12 17.56 27.43 16.38
C ARG A 12 18.25 27.08 17.70
N LEU A 13 17.51 27.04 18.79
CA LEU A 13 18.04 26.68 20.11
C LEU A 13 18.54 25.23 20.13
N CYS A 14 17.77 24.28 19.59
CA CYS A 14 18.20 22.88 19.45
C CYS A 14 19.43 22.74 18.54
N THR A 15 19.49 23.50 17.44
CA THR A 15 20.67 23.54 16.55
C THR A 15 21.92 24.01 17.31
N GLY A 16 21.80 25.08 18.10
CA GLY A 16 22.89 25.57 18.95
C GLY A 16 23.34 24.56 20.00
N LEU A 17 22.40 23.84 20.63
CA LEU A 17 22.70 22.78 21.60
C LEU A 17 23.41 21.59 20.96
N LEU A 18 23.03 21.19 19.74
CA LEU A 18 23.72 20.11 19.01
C LEU A 18 25.15 20.51 18.65
N HIS A 19 25.37 21.76 18.21
CA HIS A 19 26.72 22.27 17.96
C HIS A 19 27.57 22.33 19.25
N LEU A 20 26.98 22.76 20.37
CA LEU A 20 27.66 22.76 21.67
C LEU A 20 28.05 21.34 22.09
N TYR A 21 27.13 20.38 21.94
CA TYR A 21 27.38 18.97 22.23
C TYR A 21 28.55 18.43 21.39
N ASN A 22 28.54 18.72 20.08
CA ASN A 22 29.62 18.34 19.15
C ASN A 22 30.98 18.95 19.51
N SER A 23 31.00 20.12 20.15
CA SER A 23 32.24 20.77 20.61
C SER A 23 32.78 20.24 21.93
N LYS A 24 31.95 19.56 22.74
CA LYS A 24 32.26 19.11 24.11
C LYS A 24 31.91 17.64 24.36
N VAL A 25 32.11 16.79 23.35
CA VAL A 25 31.67 15.38 23.33
C VAL A 25 32.13 14.57 24.56
N THR A 26 33.23 14.96 25.21
CA THR A 26 33.77 14.26 26.40
C THR A 26 33.03 14.57 27.71
N ASP A 27 32.25 15.65 27.79
CA ASP A 27 31.69 16.17 29.05
C ASP A 27 30.20 15.87 29.24
N PHE A 28 29.50 15.41 28.19
CA PHE A 28 28.05 15.22 28.23
C PHE A 28 27.63 13.74 28.27
N ASP A 29 26.67 13.43 29.14
CA ASP A 29 26.05 12.10 29.23
C ASP A 29 25.40 11.66 27.91
N LEU A 30 25.68 10.42 27.49
CA LEU A 30 25.08 9.77 26.32
C LEU A 30 23.53 9.84 26.31
N TYR A 31 22.93 9.73 27.49
CA TYR A 31 21.47 9.82 27.68
C TYR A 31 20.90 11.21 27.36
N GLN A 32 21.63 12.28 27.69
CA GLN A 32 21.20 13.64 27.35
C GLN A 32 21.32 13.90 25.85
N GLY A 33 22.41 13.41 25.22
CA GLY A 33 22.56 13.43 23.77
C GLY A 33 21.40 12.71 23.08
N GLN A 34 21.03 11.51 23.56
CA GLN A 34 19.91 10.73 23.00
C GLN A 34 18.59 11.48 23.04
N LYS A 35 18.28 12.15 24.16
CA LYS A 35 17.07 12.98 24.29
C LYS A 35 17.11 14.19 23.37
N LEU A 36 18.27 14.85 23.26
CA LEU A 36 18.45 16.01 22.39
C LEU A 36 18.20 15.64 20.92
N CYS A 37 18.71 14.48 20.47
CA CYS A 37 18.44 13.96 19.14
C CYS A 37 16.96 13.61 18.93
N ALA A 38 16.30 12.96 19.90
CA ALA A 38 14.87 12.65 19.81
C ALA A 38 14.01 13.92 19.67
N VAL A 39 14.31 14.96 20.46
CA VAL A 39 13.64 16.27 20.38
C VAL A 39 13.92 16.93 19.03
N SER A 40 15.17 16.92 18.58
CA SER A 40 15.56 17.53 17.30
C SER A 40 14.90 16.85 16.10
N LEU A 41 14.79 15.52 16.09
CA LEU A 41 14.05 14.78 15.06
C LEU A 41 12.54 15.08 15.10
N THR A 42 11.97 15.18 16.30
CA THR A 42 10.56 15.55 16.48
C THR A 42 10.29 16.98 16.00
N LEU A 43 11.20 17.91 16.29
CA LEU A 43 11.16 19.28 15.80
C LEU A 43 11.29 19.32 14.27
N THR A 44 12.15 18.49 13.68
CA THR A 44 12.28 18.37 12.22
C THR A 44 10.93 17.97 11.60
N SER A 45 10.25 16.97 12.16
CA SER A 45 8.90 16.55 11.72
C SER A 45 7.87 17.68 11.84
N ARG A 46 7.86 18.41 12.96
CA ARG A 46 6.92 19.53 13.17
C ARG A 46 7.22 20.73 12.27
N CYS A 47 8.48 21.08 12.07
CA CYS A 47 8.89 22.13 11.15
C CYS A 47 8.45 21.80 9.73
N GLN A 48 8.66 20.54 9.31
CA GLN A 48 8.21 20.05 8.01
C GLN A 48 6.69 20.10 7.84
N SER A 49 5.89 19.72 8.86
CA SER A 49 4.43 19.80 8.78
C SER A 49 3.91 21.25 8.69
N HIS A 50 4.67 22.22 9.21
CA HIS A 50 4.34 23.65 9.14
C HIS A 50 5.01 24.39 7.97
N GLY A 51 5.77 23.69 7.11
CA GLY A 51 6.49 24.30 5.98
C GLY A 51 7.62 25.25 6.38
N LEU A 52 8.19 25.07 7.57
CA LEU A 52 9.30 25.87 8.10
C LEU A 52 10.65 25.29 7.68
N ASP A 53 11.69 26.13 7.64
CA ASP A 53 13.06 25.69 7.37
C ASP A 53 13.63 24.89 8.55
N TYR A 54 14.10 23.68 8.25
CA TYR A 54 14.72 22.75 9.20
C TYR A 54 16.10 22.27 8.72
N PHE A 55 16.64 22.85 7.64
CA PHE A 55 17.88 22.39 7.01
C PHE A 55 19.09 22.46 7.95
N THR A 56 19.23 23.56 8.71
CA THR A 56 20.33 23.74 9.68
C THR A 56 20.27 22.74 10.82
N LEU A 57 19.06 22.43 11.30
CA LEU A 57 18.82 21.41 12.32
C LEU A 57 19.18 20.02 11.79
N LEU A 58 18.81 19.72 10.54
CA LEU A 58 19.12 18.46 9.88
C LEU A 58 20.63 18.27 9.68
N GLN A 59 21.35 19.32 9.28
CA GLN A 59 22.80 19.31 9.16
C GLN A 59 23.48 19.12 10.52
N ALA A 60 23.02 19.83 11.55
CA ALA A 60 23.53 19.66 12.91
C ALA A 60 23.35 18.21 13.39
N LEU A 61 22.16 17.62 13.19
CA LEU A 61 21.88 16.22 13.47
C LEU A 61 22.82 15.26 12.71
N GLN A 62 23.08 15.52 11.43
CA GLN A 62 24.01 14.72 10.63
C GLN A 62 25.43 14.80 11.17
N THR A 63 25.91 15.99 11.53
CA THR A 63 27.26 16.15 12.12
C THR A 63 27.39 15.44 13.46
N THR A 64 26.38 15.54 14.33
CA THR A 64 26.36 14.82 15.60
C THR A 64 26.37 13.30 15.39
N CYS A 65 25.61 12.82 14.42
CA CYS A 65 25.57 11.40 14.05
C CYS A 65 26.91 10.88 13.55
N GLN A 66 27.65 11.66 12.76
CA GLN A 66 28.97 11.29 12.25
C GLN A 66 30.02 11.21 13.37
N GLN A 67 29.92 12.08 14.37
CA GLN A 67 30.84 12.12 15.50
C GLN A 67 30.53 11.04 16.56
N CYS A 68 29.25 10.77 16.83
CA CYS A 68 28.81 9.85 17.88
C CYS A 68 27.56 9.06 17.44
N PRO A 69 27.73 7.96 16.68
CA PRO A 69 26.59 7.19 16.14
C PRO A 69 25.73 6.52 17.22
N GLN A 70 26.29 6.25 18.41
CA GLN A 70 25.61 5.61 19.54
C GLN A 70 24.47 6.45 20.14
N ILE A 71 24.46 7.76 19.87
CA ILE A 71 23.43 8.70 20.37
C ILE A 71 22.08 8.46 19.69
N LEU A 72 22.06 7.85 18.50
CA LEU A 72 20.81 7.61 17.78
C LEU A 72 20.29 6.18 17.94
N CYS A 73 20.91 5.34 18.77
CA CYS A 73 20.49 3.96 19.07
C CYS A 73 19.21 3.87 19.94
N ARG A 74 18.16 4.64 19.62
CA ARG A 74 16.84 4.47 20.23
C ARG A 74 15.81 4.17 19.15
N ASP A 75 15.04 3.15 19.45
CA ASP A 75 13.86 2.65 18.73
C ASP A 75 12.91 3.75 18.24
N GLU A 76 12.67 4.77 19.08
CA GLU A 76 11.76 5.88 18.80
C GLU A 76 12.20 6.72 17.59
N HIS A 77 13.50 6.75 17.27
CA HIS A 77 14.05 7.55 16.17
C HIS A 77 13.65 6.99 14.79
N CYS A 78 13.55 5.66 14.64
CA CYS A 78 13.18 5.03 13.37
C CYS A 78 11.75 5.41 12.95
N GLY A 79 10.81 5.45 13.90
CA GLY A 79 9.42 5.85 13.63
C GLY A 79 9.29 7.31 13.22
N ILE A 80 10.00 8.21 13.92
CA ILE A 80 9.98 9.65 13.59
C ILE A 80 10.65 9.88 12.23
N LEU A 81 11.80 9.24 11.96
CA LEU A 81 12.48 9.33 10.67
C LEU A 81 11.62 8.82 9.53
N ALA A 82 10.88 7.71 9.74
CA ALA A 82 10.03 7.15 8.70
C ALA A 82 8.95 8.15 8.26
N GLU A 83 8.36 8.85 9.22
CA GLU A 83 7.36 9.87 8.95
C GLU A 83 7.94 11.11 8.24
N VAL A 84 9.13 11.57 8.66
CA VAL A 84 9.80 12.72 8.02
C VAL A 84 10.21 12.38 6.58
N LEU A 85 10.68 11.15 6.33
CA LEU A 85 11.12 10.68 5.01
C LEU A 85 10.01 10.73 3.96
N LEU A 86 8.76 10.44 4.32
CA LEU A 86 7.64 10.47 3.36
C LEU A 86 7.32 11.88 2.85
N ARG A 87 7.67 12.93 3.59
CA ARG A 87 7.32 14.32 3.28
C ARG A 87 8.54 15.17 2.88
N ALA A 88 9.72 14.57 2.84
CA ALA A 88 10.98 15.28 2.66
C ALA A 88 11.23 15.66 1.19
N SER A 89 11.98 16.75 1.00
CA SER A 89 12.50 17.13 -0.32
C SER A 89 13.56 16.12 -0.78
N PRO A 90 13.88 16.01 -2.09
CA PRO A 90 14.87 15.07 -2.58
C PRO A 90 16.25 15.20 -1.92
N ASP A 91 16.67 16.43 -1.58
CA ASP A 91 17.97 16.69 -0.96
C ASP A 91 17.95 16.31 0.53
N ASP A 92 16.88 16.66 1.23
CA ASP A 92 16.68 16.27 2.65
C ASP A 92 16.56 14.76 2.80
N CYS A 93 15.92 14.08 1.84
CA CYS A 93 15.80 12.62 1.79
C CYS A 93 17.17 11.94 1.84
N VAL A 94 18.18 12.43 1.11
CA VAL A 94 19.52 11.83 1.13
C VAL A 94 20.13 11.92 2.53
N VAL A 95 20.03 13.08 3.19
CA VAL A 95 20.55 13.27 4.55
C VAL A 95 19.82 12.38 5.55
N LEU A 96 18.49 12.30 5.46
CA LEU A 96 17.66 11.44 6.31
C LEU A 96 17.95 9.94 6.10
N LEU A 97 18.20 9.50 4.87
CA LEU A 97 18.60 8.12 4.57
C LEU A 97 19.99 7.80 5.13
N LEU A 98 20.93 8.75 5.10
CA LEU A 98 22.24 8.58 5.74
C LEU A 98 22.13 8.49 7.27
N LEU A 99 21.24 9.29 7.88
CA LEU A 99 20.92 9.18 9.31
C LEU A 99 20.33 7.79 9.63
N ALA A 100 19.35 7.34 8.85
CA ALA A 100 18.76 6.00 9.00
C ALA A 100 19.83 4.90 8.87
N LYS A 101 20.76 5.05 7.92
CA LYS A 101 21.89 4.11 7.75
C LYS A 101 22.77 4.04 8.99
N SER A 102 23.08 5.17 9.59
CA SER A 102 23.90 5.20 10.79
C SER A 102 23.19 4.53 11.96
N ILE A 103 21.88 4.76 12.14
CA ILE A 103 21.06 4.13 13.18
C ILE A 103 21.04 2.62 13.04
N LEU A 104 20.80 2.14 11.82
CA LEU A 104 20.79 0.70 11.58
C LEU A 104 22.17 0.10 11.88
N LYS A 105 23.28 0.71 11.44
CA LYS A 105 24.63 0.19 11.71
C LYS A 105 25.03 0.26 13.19
N SER A 106 24.60 1.28 13.93
CA SER A 106 24.95 1.44 15.34
C SER A 106 24.20 0.48 16.26
N ASN A 107 23.03 -0.02 15.83
CA ASN A 107 22.24 -1.03 16.54
C ASN A 107 22.79 -2.47 16.43
N ASP A 108 23.92 -2.71 15.74
CA ASP A 108 24.53 -4.05 15.62
C ASP A 108 25.05 -4.62 16.95
N ALA A 109 25.11 -3.84 18.03
CA ALA A 109 25.77 -4.20 19.29
C ALA A 109 24.88 -4.82 20.40
N GLY A 110 23.56 -5.01 20.21
CA GLY A 110 22.75 -5.81 21.13
C GLY A 110 21.31 -5.31 21.38
N GLU A 111 20.40 -6.29 21.45
CA GLU A 111 19.05 -6.32 22.06
C GLU A 111 18.00 -5.22 21.80
N ALA A 112 18.31 -4.08 21.18
CA ALA A 112 17.30 -3.05 20.87
C ALA A 112 16.26 -3.55 19.84
N ASN A 113 14.97 -3.19 20.03
CA ASN A 113 13.84 -3.84 19.38
C ASN A 113 13.89 -3.73 17.84
N ARG A 114 14.19 -4.86 17.20
CA ARG A 114 14.15 -5.02 15.72
C ARG A 114 12.79 -4.70 15.08
N CYS A 115 11.73 -4.54 15.87
CA CYS A 115 10.40 -4.14 15.41
C CYS A 115 10.38 -2.71 14.84
N THR A 116 11.28 -1.84 15.30
CA THR A 116 11.22 -0.39 15.05
C THR A 116 11.84 0.00 13.71
N GLU A 117 12.86 -0.75 13.28
CA GLU A 117 13.47 -0.64 11.94
C GLU A 117 12.44 -0.86 10.83
N GLY A 118 11.45 -1.70 11.08
CA GLY A 118 10.41 -2.03 10.12
C GLY A 118 9.46 -0.87 9.79
N PHE A 119 9.43 0.19 10.60
CA PHE A 119 8.68 1.39 10.24
C PHE A 119 9.27 2.06 8.98
N LEU A 120 10.55 1.85 8.69
CA LEU A 120 11.20 2.38 7.49
C LEU A 120 10.74 1.69 6.19
N TYR A 121 10.02 0.56 6.24
CA TYR A 121 9.55 -0.11 5.01
C TYR A 121 8.73 0.82 4.12
N LEU A 122 7.77 1.55 4.70
CA LEU A 122 6.87 2.42 3.95
C LEU A 122 7.60 3.50 3.15
N PRO A 123 8.44 4.38 3.75
CA PRO A 123 9.19 5.39 3.00
C PRO A 123 10.19 4.78 2.02
N LEU A 124 10.91 3.72 2.40
CA LEU A 124 11.92 3.11 1.53
C LEU A 124 11.31 2.52 0.25
N ILE A 125 10.18 1.80 0.38
CA ILE A 125 9.47 1.22 -0.77
C ILE A 125 8.94 2.34 -1.69
N ASN A 126 8.44 3.43 -1.10
CA ASN A 126 7.92 4.56 -1.88
C ASN A 126 9.01 5.31 -2.64
N ILE A 127 10.18 5.51 -2.01
CA ILE A 127 11.36 6.07 -2.68
C ILE A 127 11.78 5.21 -3.88
N LEU A 128 11.75 3.89 -3.74
CA LEU A 128 12.09 2.96 -4.83
C LEU A 128 11.04 2.92 -5.94
N ALA A 129 9.80 3.28 -5.63
CA ALA A 129 8.69 3.30 -6.59
C ALA A 129 8.59 4.62 -7.38
N LEU A 130 9.39 5.63 -7.04
CA LEU A 130 9.42 6.90 -7.76
C LEU A 130 9.81 6.68 -9.23
N PRO A 131 9.05 7.23 -10.20
CA PRO A 131 9.32 7.02 -11.61
C PRO A 131 10.65 7.65 -12.00
N SER A 132 11.54 6.87 -12.61
CA SER A 132 12.89 7.31 -13.01
C SER A 132 12.92 8.26 -14.23
N ASN A 133 11.78 8.80 -14.64
CA ASN A 133 11.64 9.47 -15.93
C ASN A 133 11.82 10.99 -15.83
N VAL A 134 12.67 11.47 -16.75
CA VAL A 134 13.07 12.85 -17.04
C VAL A 134 14.18 13.37 -16.13
N ALA A 135 15.40 13.34 -16.67
CA ALA A 135 16.66 13.78 -16.05
C ALA A 135 16.92 13.14 -14.68
N VAL A 136 17.52 11.94 -14.68
CA VAL A 136 17.97 11.29 -13.44
C VAL A 136 19.01 12.19 -12.77
N THR A 137 18.56 13.02 -11.85
CA THR A 137 19.44 13.82 -11.02
C THR A 137 20.36 12.87 -10.26
N PRO A 138 21.64 13.23 -10.05
CA PRO A 138 22.55 12.42 -9.25
C PRO A 138 21.97 12.12 -7.85
N THR A 139 21.16 13.04 -7.32
CA THR A 139 20.43 12.91 -6.07
C THR A 139 19.40 11.77 -6.11
N HIS A 140 18.63 11.61 -7.19
CA HIS A 140 17.67 10.50 -7.31
C HIS A 140 18.36 9.13 -7.32
N LYS A 141 19.46 8.97 -8.06
CA LYS A 141 20.27 7.73 -8.05
C LYS A 141 20.75 7.40 -6.65
N MET A 142 21.33 8.38 -5.97
CA MET A 142 21.84 8.21 -4.61
C MET A 142 20.72 7.83 -3.64
N MET A 143 19.57 8.50 -3.72
CA MET A 143 18.39 8.21 -2.92
C MET A 143 17.90 6.77 -3.13
N THR A 144 17.73 6.33 -4.38
CA THR A 144 17.30 4.94 -4.68
C THR A 144 18.34 3.90 -4.26
N SER A 145 19.63 4.20 -4.41
CA SER A 145 20.71 3.30 -4.00
C SER A 145 20.75 3.13 -2.48
N LEU A 146 20.67 4.23 -1.73
CA LEU A 146 20.62 4.20 -0.28
C LEU A 146 19.36 3.51 0.21
N ALA A 147 18.20 3.80 -0.37
CA ALA A 147 16.95 3.17 0.02
C ALA A 147 16.99 1.65 -0.21
N SER A 148 17.54 1.20 -1.34
CA SER A 148 17.75 -0.22 -1.62
C SER A 148 18.71 -0.88 -0.62
N GLU A 149 19.81 -0.22 -0.29
CA GLU A 149 20.79 -0.74 0.68
C GLU A 149 20.15 -0.90 2.07
N LEU A 150 19.42 0.12 2.54
CA LEU A 150 18.72 0.08 3.83
C LEU A 150 17.65 -1.01 3.86
N LEU A 151 16.88 -1.15 2.78
CA LEU A 151 15.85 -2.18 2.69
C LEU A 151 16.46 -3.59 2.78
N VAL A 152 17.60 -3.82 2.12
CA VAL A 152 18.35 -5.09 2.21
C VAL A 152 18.86 -5.32 3.64
N LEU A 153 19.40 -4.30 4.31
CA LEU A 153 19.84 -4.42 5.71
C LEU A 153 18.69 -4.83 6.64
N ILE A 154 17.53 -4.20 6.51
CA ILE A 154 16.34 -4.52 7.31
C ILE A 154 15.84 -5.94 6.99
N GLU A 155 15.84 -6.35 5.71
CA GLU A 155 15.42 -7.68 5.30
C GLU A 155 16.36 -8.80 5.79
N GLN A 156 17.67 -8.57 5.76
CA GLN A 156 18.65 -9.53 6.29
C GLN A 156 18.46 -9.74 7.80
N ARG A 157 18.12 -8.68 8.54
CA ARG A 157 17.84 -8.73 9.98
C ARG A 157 16.52 -9.40 10.33
N LYS A 158 15.55 -9.38 9.40
CA LYS A 158 14.23 -10.02 9.52
C LYS A 158 14.28 -11.53 9.75
N GLN A 159 15.36 -12.21 9.33
CA GLN A 159 15.55 -13.63 9.61
C GLN A 159 15.75 -13.94 11.10
N TYR A 160 16.13 -12.94 11.90
CA TYR A 160 16.39 -13.10 13.34
C TYR A 160 15.27 -12.56 14.25
N SER A 161 14.34 -11.78 13.72
CA SER A 161 13.15 -11.28 14.41
C SER A 161 11.91 -12.04 13.93
N ARG A 162 11.82 -13.32 14.30
CA ARG A 162 10.50 -13.97 14.41
C ARG A 162 9.70 -13.12 15.39
N LEU A 163 8.42 -12.90 15.10
CA LEU A 163 7.44 -12.39 16.08
C LEU A 163 7.49 -13.27 17.34
N VAL A 164 8.43 -12.98 18.23
CA VAL A 164 8.65 -13.60 19.53
C VAL A 164 8.83 -12.42 20.46
N CYS A 165 7.71 -11.92 20.95
CA CYS A 165 7.63 -11.47 22.32
C CYS A 165 6.81 -12.55 23.04
N ASP A 166 7.45 -13.68 23.36
CA ASP A 166 6.99 -14.51 24.48
C ASP A 166 7.35 -13.71 25.73
N GLY A 167 6.38 -13.00 26.27
CA GLY A 167 6.56 -12.30 27.53
C GLY A 167 5.85 -10.95 27.57
N LEU A 168 4.96 -10.85 28.56
CA LEU A 168 4.23 -9.67 29.04
C LEU A 168 2.96 -9.36 28.24
N GLU A 169 1.91 -10.11 28.57
CA GLU A 169 0.54 -9.62 28.54
C GLU A 169 0.47 -8.33 29.37
N SER A 170 0.50 -7.18 28.70
CA SER A 170 0.10 -5.93 29.29
C SER A 170 -1.14 -5.47 28.54
N GLU A 171 -2.22 -5.22 29.28
CA GLU A 171 -3.41 -4.53 28.78
C GLU A 171 -2.99 -3.12 28.35
N ALA A 172 -2.49 -2.99 27.12
CA ALA A 172 -2.09 -1.72 26.55
C ALA A 172 -3.34 -0.86 26.40
N SER A 173 -3.49 0.12 27.30
CA SER A 173 -4.32 1.28 27.04
C SER A 173 -3.79 1.92 25.75
N LEU A 174 -4.67 2.02 24.76
CA LEU A 174 -4.36 2.63 23.47
C LEU A 174 -3.76 4.02 23.72
N PRO A 175 -2.63 4.37 23.09
CA PRO A 175 -2.18 5.74 23.07
C PRO A 175 -3.32 6.63 22.55
N GLY A 176 -3.61 7.73 23.22
CA GLY A 176 -4.48 8.80 22.70
C GLY A 176 -4.05 9.26 21.30
N MET A 177 -5.02 9.60 20.46
CA MET A 177 -4.87 9.73 19.01
C MET A 177 -4.04 10.94 18.53
N GLU A 178 -3.42 11.70 19.46
CA GLU A 178 -2.50 12.82 19.22
C GLU A 178 -1.01 12.46 19.48
N HIS A 179 -0.70 11.20 19.78
CA HIS A 179 0.64 10.87 20.21
C HIS A 179 1.68 10.88 19.06
N PRO A 180 2.93 11.29 19.37
CA PRO A 180 4.03 11.28 18.41
C PRO A 180 4.31 9.89 17.84
N SER A 181 4.98 9.82 16.69
CA SER A 181 5.38 8.58 15.98
C SER A 181 6.07 7.56 16.91
N SER A 182 6.70 8.02 18.00
CA SER A 182 7.30 7.19 19.04
C SER A 182 6.32 6.34 19.86
N ALA A 183 5.04 6.74 19.97
CA ALA A 183 4.02 5.95 20.66
C ALA A 183 3.61 4.70 19.86
N TRP A 184 3.49 4.84 18.53
CA TRP A 184 3.22 3.72 17.63
C TRP A 184 4.35 2.69 17.64
N VAL A 185 5.59 3.17 17.75
CA VAL A 185 6.77 2.31 17.89
C VAL A 185 6.75 1.53 19.20
N LYS A 186 6.36 2.16 20.31
CA LYS A 186 6.22 1.46 21.61
C LYS A 186 5.12 0.40 21.57
N LEU A 187 3.99 0.73 20.97
CA LEU A 187 2.88 -0.20 20.77
C LEU A 187 3.33 -1.41 19.93
N ALA A 188 4.10 -1.19 18.86
CA ALA A 188 4.66 -2.27 18.05
C ALA A 188 5.56 -3.23 18.85
N GLY A 189 6.32 -2.71 19.81
CA GLY A 189 7.18 -3.51 20.69
C GLY A 189 6.40 -4.40 21.68
N GLN A 190 5.14 -4.08 21.95
CA GLN A 190 4.28 -4.79 22.92
C GLN A 190 3.39 -5.86 22.25
N PHE A 191 3.39 -5.95 20.93
CA PHE A 191 2.50 -6.88 20.24
C PHE A 191 2.96 -8.34 20.34
N SER A 192 2.16 -9.13 21.06
CA SER A 192 2.05 -10.57 20.83
C SER A 192 1.21 -10.85 19.58
N LYS A 193 1.27 -12.08 19.06
CA LYS A 193 0.43 -12.49 17.91
C LYS A 193 -1.07 -12.23 18.18
N GLN A 194 -1.56 -12.69 19.34
CA GLN A 194 -2.99 -12.61 19.66
C GLN A 194 -3.42 -11.16 19.91
N SER A 195 -2.62 -10.38 20.64
CA SER A 195 -2.92 -8.97 20.88
C SER A 195 -2.93 -8.14 19.60
N ALA A 196 -2.06 -8.44 18.63
CA ALA A 196 -2.07 -7.79 17.32
C ALA A 196 -3.35 -8.11 16.52
N LEU A 197 -3.82 -9.36 16.56
CA LEU A 197 -5.07 -9.77 15.89
C LEU A 197 -6.28 -9.07 16.53
N ASP A 198 -6.36 -9.10 17.87
CA ASP A 198 -7.46 -8.46 18.60
C ASP A 198 -7.45 -6.95 18.38
N TRP A 199 -6.27 -6.32 18.39
CA TRP A 199 -6.12 -4.90 18.10
C TRP A 199 -6.54 -4.55 16.67
N LEU A 200 -6.11 -5.32 15.66
CA LEU A 200 -6.51 -5.10 14.26
C LEU A 200 -8.03 -5.26 14.06
N SER A 201 -8.67 -6.17 14.80
CA SER A 201 -10.12 -6.34 14.74
C SER A 201 -10.86 -5.13 15.34
N ARG A 202 -10.40 -4.60 16.49
CA ARG A 202 -10.97 -3.40 17.11
C ARG A 202 -10.71 -2.12 16.32
N LEU A 203 -9.58 -2.05 15.61
CA LEU A 203 -9.22 -0.91 14.77
C LEU A 203 -10.29 -0.66 13.69
N ALA A 204 -11.01 -1.71 13.25
CA ALA A 204 -12.13 -1.60 12.32
C ALA A 204 -13.19 -0.59 12.76
N GLU A 205 -13.65 -0.76 14.00
CA GLU A 205 -14.69 0.08 14.58
C GLU A 205 -14.17 1.50 14.79
N GLN A 206 -12.92 1.61 15.25
CA GLN A 206 -12.28 2.90 15.50
C GLN A 206 -12.10 3.72 14.23
N LEU A 207 -11.67 3.12 13.13
CA LEU A 207 -11.47 3.80 11.84
C LEU A 207 -12.76 4.44 11.33
N SER A 208 -13.92 3.83 11.57
CA SER A 208 -15.20 4.37 11.12
C SER A 208 -15.63 5.67 11.83
N HIS A 209 -15.07 5.94 13.01
CA HIS A 209 -15.34 7.14 13.80
C HIS A 209 -14.26 8.23 13.67
N MET A 210 -13.21 7.99 12.88
CA MET A 210 -12.07 8.90 12.77
C MET A 210 -12.27 9.97 11.70
N CYS A 211 -11.83 11.20 12.01
CA CYS A 211 -11.82 12.31 11.06
C CYS A 211 -10.51 12.35 10.24
N ASP A 212 -9.37 12.04 10.87
CA ASP A 212 -8.04 12.04 10.23
C ASP A 212 -7.25 10.78 10.61
N VAL A 213 -6.46 10.27 9.67
CA VAL A 213 -5.63 9.07 9.89
C VAL A 213 -4.21 9.47 10.33
N PRO A 214 -3.74 9.02 11.52
CA PRO A 214 -2.38 9.25 11.96
C PRO A 214 -1.35 8.63 11.01
N GLY A 215 -0.32 9.38 10.62
CA GLY A 215 0.74 8.88 9.75
C GLY A 215 1.43 7.64 10.32
N GLY A 216 1.67 7.59 11.64
CA GLY A 216 2.26 6.44 12.32
C GLY A 216 1.47 5.14 12.22
N LEU A 217 0.14 5.21 12.04
CA LEU A 217 -0.72 4.04 11.90
C LEU A 217 -0.41 3.27 10.60
N VAL A 218 -0.21 3.98 9.49
CA VAL A 218 0.10 3.36 8.19
C VAL A 218 1.44 2.63 8.27
N HIS A 219 2.44 3.24 8.90
CA HIS A 219 3.75 2.61 9.10
C HIS A 219 3.64 1.31 9.91
N LEU A 220 2.84 1.32 10.98
CA LEU A 220 2.59 0.14 11.82
C LEU A 220 1.90 -0.98 11.02
N LEU A 221 0.86 -0.65 10.25
CA LEU A 221 0.14 -1.63 9.44
C LEU A 221 1.03 -2.23 8.32
N VAL A 222 1.87 -1.41 7.69
CA VAL A 222 2.83 -1.87 6.68
C VAL A 222 3.92 -2.74 7.31
N TRP A 223 4.39 -2.39 8.49
CA TRP A 223 5.29 -3.24 9.25
C TRP A 223 4.64 -4.60 9.53
N LEU A 224 3.44 -4.64 10.11
CA LEU A 224 2.68 -5.86 10.38
C LEU A 224 2.49 -6.71 9.12
N LEU A 225 2.10 -6.10 8.00
CA LEU A 225 1.94 -6.80 6.72
C LEU A 225 3.26 -7.44 6.27
N LEU A 226 4.37 -6.71 6.31
CA LEU A 226 5.63 -7.19 5.75
C LEU A 226 6.35 -8.15 6.68
N THR A 227 6.30 -7.97 8.00
CA THR A 227 7.02 -8.82 8.97
C THR A 227 6.26 -10.06 9.42
N SER A 228 4.93 -10.06 9.34
CA SER A 228 4.14 -11.22 9.73
C SER A 228 4.43 -12.46 8.89
N THR A 229 4.59 -13.59 9.58
CA THR A 229 4.60 -14.94 8.99
C THR A 229 3.20 -15.53 8.92
N ASP A 230 2.31 -15.07 9.81
CA ASP A 230 0.94 -15.54 9.93
C ASP A 230 0.03 -14.91 8.84
N PRO A 231 -0.66 -15.72 8.02
CA PRO A 231 -1.54 -15.21 6.98
C PRO A 231 -2.72 -14.40 7.50
N SER A 232 -3.30 -14.75 8.67
CA SER A 232 -4.48 -14.07 9.21
C SER A 232 -4.17 -12.63 9.62
N LEU A 233 -3.03 -12.42 10.28
CA LEU A 233 -2.54 -11.09 10.61
C LEU A 233 -2.27 -10.27 9.34
N GLY A 234 -1.64 -10.88 8.33
CA GLY A 234 -1.40 -10.24 7.04
C GLY A 234 -2.69 -9.81 6.33
N MET A 235 -3.70 -10.68 6.30
CA MET A 235 -5.01 -10.39 5.69
C MET A 235 -5.74 -9.24 6.39
N LEU A 236 -5.79 -9.26 7.74
CA LEU A 236 -6.38 -8.16 8.50
C LEU A 236 -5.63 -6.83 8.26
N ALA A 237 -4.29 -6.85 8.22
CA ALA A 237 -3.50 -5.66 7.93
C ALA A 237 -3.79 -5.10 6.53
N ILE A 238 -3.98 -5.96 5.52
CA ILE A 238 -4.40 -5.55 4.17
C ILE A 238 -5.76 -4.86 4.21
N ASP A 239 -6.73 -5.45 4.90
CA ASP A 239 -8.08 -4.88 5.00
C ASP A 239 -8.06 -3.52 5.72
N ARG A 240 -7.32 -3.38 6.82
CA ARG A 240 -7.15 -2.09 7.51
C ARG A 240 -6.45 -1.05 6.64
N LEU A 241 -5.43 -1.44 5.86
CA LEU A 241 -4.76 -0.52 4.91
C LEU A 241 -5.72 -0.06 3.80
N ALA A 242 -6.59 -0.94 3.31
CA ALA A 242 -7.59 -0.57 2.31
C ALA A 242 -8.63 0.41 2.88
N GLU A 243 -9.06 0.22 4.14
CA GLU A 243 -9.95 1.17 4.82
C GLU A 243 -9.29 2.53 5.05
N VAL A 244 -8.03 2.53 5.49
CA VAL A 244 -7.25 3.77 5.62
C VAL A 244 -7.13 4.50 4.28
N ALA A 245 -6.92 3.80 3.17
CA ALA A 245 -6.87 4.40 1.83
C ALA A 245 -8.21 5.05 1.42
N ILE A 246 -9.33 4.48 1.86
CA ILE A 246 -10.67 5.05 1.62
C ILE A 246 -10.85 6.35 2.42
N MET A 247 -10.39 6.38 3.68
CA MET A 247 -10.51 7.53 4.57
C MET A 247 -9.55 8.67 4.23
N ASP A 248 -8.28 8.36 3.96
CA ASP A 248 -7.23 9.33 3.63
C ASP A 248 -6.64 9.03 2.24
N HIS A 249 -7.07 9.83 1.27
CA HIS A 249 -6.67 9.70 -0.12
C HIS A 249 -5.18 10.00 -0.36
N CYS A 250 -4.54 10.80 0.49
CA CYS A 250 -3.12 11.12 0.37
C CYS A 250 -2.26 9.90 0.69
N GLN A 251 -2.68 9.08 1.65
CA GLN A 251 -1.95 7.87 2.07
C GLN A 251 -2.03 6.75 1.03
N THR A 252 -3.09 6.75 0.21
CA THR A 252 -3.34 5.69 -0.77
C THR A 252 -2.20 5.52 -1.78
N LEU A 253 -1.58 6.64 -2.20
CA LEU A 253 -0.44 6.63 -3.11
C LEU A 253 0.76 5.88 -2.51
N TYR A 254 0.89 5.90 -1.18
CA TYR A 254 1.97 5.19 -0.50
C TYR A 254 1.71 3.69 -0.31
N ILE A 255 0.44 3.28 -0.31
CA ILE A 255 0.02 1.89 -0.04
C ILE A 255 0.17 1.00 -1.28
N LEU A 256 -0.09 1.53 -2.49
CA LEU A 256 0.00 0.74 -3.72
C LEU A 256 1.41 0.15 -3.96
N PRO A 257 2.51 0.92 -3.85
CA PRO A 257 3.86 0.36 -3.93
C PRO A 257 4.12 -0.75 -2.90
N VAL A 258 3.60 -0.59 -1.68
CA VAL A 258 3.73 -1.59 -0.61
C VAL A 258 3.01 -2.88 -0.96
N TYR A 259 1.80 -2.82 -1.53
CA TYR A 259 1.08 -4.01 -1.98
C TYR A 259 1.86 -4.75 -3.07
N LEU A 260 2.40 -4.02 -4.05
CA LEU A 260 3.22 -4.61 -5.12
C LEU A 260 4.49 -5.24 -4.57
N TYR A 261 5.15 -4.58 -3.60
CA TYR A 261 6.30 -5.12 -2.91
C TYR A 261 5.96 -6.40 -2.14
N ALA A 262 4.84 -6.41 -1.40
CA ALA A 262 4.39 -7.55 -0.63
C ALA A 262 4.05 -8.75 -1.52
N ILE A 263 3.42 -8.53 -2.69
CA ILE A 263 3.16 -9.59 -3.68
C ILE A 263 4.48 -10.24 -4.14
N ALA A 264 5.50 -9.42 -4.44
CA ALA A 264 6.80 -9.93 -4.88
C ALA A 264 7.51 -10.76 -3.80
N ARG A 265 7.38 -10.38 -2.51
CA ARG A 265 8.14 -10.99 -1.41
C ARG A 265 7.43 -12.10 -0.63
N LYS A 266 6.11 -12.10 -0.52
CA LYS A 266 5.37 -13.09 0.29
C LYS A 266 5.21 -14.41 -0.46
N HIS A 267 5.49 -15.55 0.17
CA HIS A 267 5.34 -16.86 -0.48
C HIS A 267 3.95 -17.49 -0.36
N CYS A 268 3.09 -16.99 0.54
CA CYS A 268 1.74 -17.53 0.74
C CYS A 268 0.80 -17.15 -0.43
N PRO A 269 0.25 -18.13 -1.17
CA PRO A 269 -0.66 -17.85 -2.30
C PRO A 269 -1.94 -17.13 -1.87
N THR A 270 -2.53 -17.53 -0.73
CA THR A 270 -3.75 -16.92 -0.17
C THR A 270 -3.54 -15.44 0.11
N LEU A 271 -2.41 -15.09 0.74
CA LEU A 271 -2.08 -13.70 1.05
C LEU A 271 -1.84 -12.88 -0.23
N ARG A 272 -1.09 -13.42 -1.20
CA ARG A 272 -0.89 -12.76 -2.51
C ARG A 272 -2.22 -12.49 -3.22
N HIS A 273 -3.12 -13.47 -3.21
CA HIS A 273 -4.45 -13.32 -3.79
C HIS A 273 -5.26 -12.25 -3.07
N HIS A 274 -5.25 -12.24 -1.73
CA HIS A 274 -5.93 -11.23 -0.93
C HIS A 274 -5.42 -9.81 -1.23
N ILE A 275 -4.10 -9.63 -1.36
CA ILE A 275 -3.52 -8.34 -1.76
C ILE A 275 -4.02 -7.92 -3.15
N LEU A 276 -4.01 -8.84 -4.13
CA LEU A 276 -4.49 -8.55 -5.48
C LEU A 276 -5.96 -8.08 -5.47
N LEU A 277 -6.83 -8.74 -4.72
CA LEU A 277 -8.23 -8.36 -4.58
C LEU A 277 -8.44 -7.03 -3.81
N ALA A 278 -7.46 -6.60 -3.02
CA ALA A 278 -7.51 -5.32 -2.34
C ALA A 278 -7.08 -4.13 -3.22
N ILE A 279 -6.35 -4.36 -4.32
CA ILE A 279 -5.85 -3.29 -5.21
C ILE A 279 -6.96 -2.35 -5.71
N PRO A 280 -8.13 -2.82 -6.20
CA PRO A 280 -9.18 -1.93 -6.67
C PRO A 280 -9.71 -0.96 -5.61
N LYS A 281 -9.68 -1.35 -4.32
CA LYS A 281 -10.13 -0.51 -3.20
C LYS A 281 -9.26 0.75 -3.01
N LEU A 282 -8.02 0.72 -3.51
CA LEU A 282 -7.13 1.90 -3.53
C LEU A 282 -7.56 2.92 -4.62
N GLY A 283 -8.40 2.52 -5.57
CA GLY A 283 -8.85 3.37 -6.68
C GLY A 283 -10.11 4.21 -6.37
N THR A 284 -10.51 4.38 -5.12
CA THR A 284 -11.75 5.08 -4.76
C THR A 284 -11.70 6.59 -5.01
N ASN A 285 -10.52 7.19 -4.93
CA ASN A 285 -10.32 8.60 -5.28
C ASN A 285 -9.87 8.76 -6.74
N LYS A 286 -10.41 9.77 -7.43
CA LYS A 286 -10.08 10.12 -8.82
C LYS A 286 -8.57 10.26 -9.10
N TYR A 287 -7.77 10.71 -8.14
CA TYR A 287 -6.32 10.89 -8.31
C TYR A 287 -5.55 9.56 -8.23
N ASN A 288 -6.11 8.54 -7.59
CA ASN A 288 -5.50 7.22 -7.41
C ASN A 288 -5.90 6.25 -8.52
N VAL A 289 -6.93 6.58 -9.31
CA VAL A 289 -7.37 5.75 -10.45
C VAL A 289 -6.25 5.51 -11.47
N PRO A 290 -5.52 6.52 -11.98
CA PRO A 290 -4.49 6.28 -12.99
C PRO A 290 -3.39 5.27 -12.57
N PRO A 291 -2.75 5.37 -11.39
CA PRO A 291 -1.74 4.39 -10.99
C PRO A 291 -2.33 3.00 -10.72
N VAL A 292 -3.52 2.89 -10.13
CA VAL A 292 -4.21 1.61 -9.90
C VAL A 292 -4.58 0.94 -11.22
N LEU A 293 -5.18 1.69 -12.15
CA LEU A 293 -5.56 1.22 -13.48
C LEU A 293 -4.32 0.75 -14.26
N LYS A 294 -3.23 1.52 -14.26
CA LYS A 294 -1.97 1.15 -14.91
C LYS A 294 -1.40 -0.14 -14.34
N THR A 295 -1.51 -0.32 -13.02
CA THR A 295 -1.08 -1.55 -12.35
C THR A 295 -1.90 -2.75 -12.80
N ILE A 296 -3.24 -2.65 -12.80
CA ILE A 296 -4.13 -3.72 -13.26
C ILE A 296 -3.87 -4.06 -14.74
N GLN A 297 -3.70 -3.06 -15.59
CA GLN A 297 -3.35 -3.25 -17.01
C GLN A 297 -1.99 -3.92 -17.19
N GLY A 298 -1.01 -3.57 -16.36
CA GLY A 298 0.31 -4.22 -16.33
C GLY A 298 0.23 -5.70 -15.97
N LEU A 299 -0.59 -6.04 -14.96
CA LEU A 299 -0.87 -7.44 -14.61
C LEU A 299 -1.51 -8.20 -15.78
N GLY A 300 -2.44 -7.55 -16.48
CA GLY A 300 -3.13 -8.11 -17.64
C GLY A 300 -2.27 -8.33 -18.88
N GLN A 301 -1.01 -7.87 -18.91
CA GLN A 301 -0.06 -8.21 -19.98
C GLN A 301 0.45 -9.66 -19.86
N SER A 302 0.38 -10.25 -18.66
CA SER A 302 0.72 -11.66 -18.45
C SER A 302 -0.51 -12.53 -18.72
N PRO A 303 -0.43 -13.53 -19.62
CA PRO A 303 -1.58 -14.38 -19.94
C PRO A 303 -2.10 -15.13 -18.71
N LYS A 304 -1.20 -15.52 -17.79
CA LYS A 304 -1.54 -16.22 -16.53
C LYS A 304 -2.32 -15.36 -15.54
N LEU A 305 -2.22 -14.04 -15.64
CA LEU A 305 -2.89 -13.10 -14.74
C LEU A 305 -4.02 -12.34 -15.45
N LYS A 306 -4.29 -12.62 -16.73
CA LYS A 306 -5.30 -11.92 -17.52
C LYS A 306 -6.70 -12.08 -16.91
N SER A 307 -7.08 -13.30 -16.50
CA SER A 307 -8.38 -13.56 -15.84
C SER A 307 -8.56 -12.74 -14.56
N ILE A 308 -7.53 -12.71 -13.71
CA ILE A 308 -7.50 -11.90 -12.49
C ILE A 308 -7.56 -10.40 -12.85
N SER A 309 -6.79 -9.94 -13.84
CA SER A 309 -6.76 -8.54 -14.24
C SER A 309 -8.14 -8.04 -14.71
N ILE A 310 -8.90 -8.88 -15.41
CA ILE A 310 -10.27 -8.57 -15.83
C ILE A 310 -11.15 -8.40 -14.61
N ARG A 311 -11.09 -9.35 -13.66
CA ARG A 311 -11.84 -9.26 -12.40
C ARG A 311 -11.51 -7.97 -11.64
N LEU A 312 -10.22 -7.66 -11.44
CA LEU A 312 -9.79 -6.44 -10.76
C LEU A 312 -10.25 -5.17 -11.49
N LEU A 313 -10.25 -5.18 -12.82
CA LEU A 313 -10.73 -4.06 -13.63
C LEU A 313 -12.24 -3.87 -13.50
N THR A 314 -13.01 -4.96 -13.43
CA THR A 314 -14.46 -4.94 -13.14
C THR A 314 -14.76 -4.39 -11.75
N ASP A 315 -13.98 -4.78 -10.74
CA ASP A 315 -14.09 -4.26 -9.38
C ASP A 315 -13.74 -2.77 -9.32
N LEU A 316 -12.69 -2.34 -10.02
CA LEU A 316 -12.32 -0.93 -10.12
C LEU A 316 -13.38 -0.10 -10.86
N TRP A 317 -13.93 -0.61 -11.96
CA TRP A 317 -15.03 0.03 -12.68
C TRP A 317 -16.26 0.20 -11.80
N SER A 318 -16.60 -0.81 -10.99
CA SER A 318 -17.71 -0.73 -10.06
C SER A 318 -17.56 0.43 -9.06
N LEU A 319 -16.32 0.77 -8.69
CA LEU A 319 -16.00 1.91 -7.82
C LEU A 319 -15.90 3.23 -8.58
N GLN A 320 -15.42 3.20 -9.83
CA GLN A 320 -15.13 4.37 -10.64
C GLN A 320 -15.53 4.14 -12.10
N ASP A 321 -16.70 4.67 -12.47
CA ASP A 321 -17.30 4.44 -13.79
C ASP A 321 -16.41 4.83 -14.98
N ARG A 322 -15.57 5.85 -14.80
CA ARG A 322 -14.59 6.32 -15.79
C ARG A 322 -13.67 5.21 -16.32
N CYS A 323 -13.55 4.09 -15.62
CA CYS A 323 -12.77 2.94 -16.04
C CYS A 323 -13.49 2.06 -17.09
N PHE A 324 -14.77 2.31 -17.37
CA PHE A 324 -15.60 1.53 -18.29
C PHE A 324 -14.96 1.34 -19.68
N PRO A 325 -14.42 2.38 -20.36
CA PRO A 325 -13.82 2.19 -21.68
C PRO A 325 -12.65 1.21 -21.66
N HIS A 326 -11.90 1.15 -20.56
CA HIS A 326 -10.82 0.19 -20.39
C HIS A 326 -11.34 -1.24 -20.19
N LEU A 327 -12.43 -1.40 -19.43
CA LEU A 327 -13.09 -2.69 -19.24
C LEU A 327 -13.69 -3.20 -20.55
N LEU A 328 -14.46 -2.36 -21.25
CA LEU A 328 -15.08 -2.67 -22.53
C LEU A 328 -14.04 -3.14 -23.55
N LYS A 329 -12.90 -2.46 -23.63
CA LYS A 329 -11.78 -2.88 -24.48
C LYS A 329 -11.30 -4.29 -24.16
N VAL A 330 -11.09 -4.62 -22.88
CA VAL A 330 -10.54 -5.94 -22.51
C VAL A 330 -11.56 -7.06 -22.73
N VAL A 331 -12.86 -6.82 -22.51
CA VAL A 331 -13.88 -7.85 -22.77
C VAL A 331 -14.09 -8.07 -24.27
N THR A 332 -14.01 -7.03 -25.09
CA THR A 332 -14.12 -7.09 -26.56
C THR A 332 -12.86 -7.61 -27.28
N GLU A 333 -11.69 -7.58 -26.63
CA GLU A 333 -10.42 -8.05 -27.20
C GLU A 333 -10.51 -9.51 -27.68
N LYS A 334 -10.47 -9.74 -29.00
CA LYS A 334 -10.43 -11.07 -29.60
C LYS A 334 -8.98 -11.60 -29.53
N GLY A 335 -8.77 -12.81 -28.99
CA GLY A 335 -7.50 -13.53 -29.12
C GLY A 335 -6.53 -13.51 -27.92
N HIS A 336 -6.87 -14.17 -26.81
CA HIS A 336 -5.88 -14.61 -25.81
C HIS A 336 -5.95 -16.12 -25.49
N GLY A 337 -6.82 -16.87 -26.16
CA GLY A 337 -6.96 -18.32 -26.04
C GLY A 337 -5.92 -19.08 -26.86
N GLN A 338 -4.65 -18.96 -26.54
CA GLN A 338 -3.65 -19.98 -26.86
C GLN A 338 -2.91 -20.37 -25.59
N MET A 339 -3.66 -20.90 -24.61
CA MET A 339 -3.07 -21.85 -23.67
C MET A 339 -3.48 -23.23 -24.16
N SER A 340 -2.58 -23.92 -24.86
CA SER A 340 -2.77 -25.33 -25.15
C SER A 340 -2.77 -26.11 -23.82
N MET A 341 -3.94 -26.49 -23.34
CA MET A 341 -4.29 -27.89 -23.17
C MET A 341 -5.78 -28.06 -22.83
N ALA A 342 -6.53 -28.45 -23.86
CA ALA A 342 -7.80 -29.19 -23.99
C ALA A 342 -8.64 -29.63 -22.76
N THR A 343 -8.64 -28.98 -21.59
CA THR A 343 -9.47 -29.49 -20.47
C THR A 343 -9.97 -28.45 -19.47
N LEU A 344 -9.61 -27.17 -19.59
CA LEU A 344 -10.14 -26.13 -18.73
C LEU A 344 -10.89 -25.10 -19.57
N VAL A 345 -12.09 -24.73 -19.13
CA VAL A 345 -12.77 -23.51 -19.60
C VAL A 345 -11.72 -22.41 -19.55
N ASP A 346 -11.53 -21.70 -20.66
CA ASP A 346 -10.60 -20.58 -20.71
C ASP A 346 -10.98 -19.59 -19.60
N GLU A 347 -10.20 -19.56 -18.52
CA GLU A 347 -10.45 -18.74 -17.34
C GLU A 347 -10.59 -17.27 -17.71
N VAL A 348 -9.95 -16.86 -18.80
CA VAL A 348 -10.07 -15.51 -19.36
C VAL A 348 -11.47 -15.30 -19.93
N THR A 349 -11.97 -16.23 -20.73
CA THR A 349 -13.34 -16.19 -21.28
C THR A 349 -14.39 -16.22 -20.17
N LEU A 350 -14.21 -17.05 -19.14
CA LEU A 350 -15.09 -17.06 -17.97
C LEU A 350 -15.05 -15.72 -17.21
N ALA A 351 -13.86 -15.14 -17.01
CA ALA A 351 -13.72 -13.83 -16.38
C ALA A 351 -14.38 -12.72 -17.19
N LYS A 352 -14.31 -12.76 -18.53
CA LYS A 352 -15.01 -11.83 -19.42
C LYS A 352 -16.53 -11.96 -19.28
N ALA A 353 -17.06 -13.18 -19.32
CA ALA A 353 -18.49 -13.42 -19.17
C ALA A 353 -19.01 -12.92 -17.82
N ASN A 354 -18.28 -13.17 -16.74
CA ASN A 354 -18.64 -12.67 -15.42
C ASN A 354 -18.54 -11.13 -15.34
N ALA A 355 -17.55 -10.52 -16.00
CA ALA A 355 -17.43 -9.06 -16.08
C ALA A 355 -18.61 -8.43 -16.83
N ILE A 356 -18.97 -8.98 -17.99
CA ILE A 356 -20.12 -8.55 -18.80
C ILE A 356 -21.41 -8.65 -17.98
N ARG A 357 -21.66 -9.81 -17.34
CA ARG A 357 -22.78 -9.99 -16.43
C ARG A 357 -22.81 -8.94 -15.33
N THR A 358 -21.67 -8.68 -14.68
CA THR A 358 -21.58 -7.71 -13.59
C THR A 358 -21.90 -6.29 -14.06
N VAL A 359 -21.47 -5.91 -15.28
CA VAL A 359 -21.82 -4.62 -15.88
C VAL A 359 -23.32 -4.51 -16.09
N CYS A 360 -23.91 -5.52 -16.74
CA CYS A 360 -25.33 -5.56 -17.04
C CYS A 360 -26.19 -5.57 -15.77
N GLN A 361 -25.73 -6.23 -14.71
CA GLN A 361 -26.42 -6.25 -13.42
C GLN A 361 -26.37 -4.89 -12.72
N LYS A 362 -25.20 -4.25 -12.66
CA LYS A 362 -25.02 -3.03 -11.84
C LYS A 362 -25.50 -1.77 -12.53
N ARG A 363 -25.33 -1.67 -13.86
CA ARG A 363 -25.63 -0.46 -14.64
C ARG A 363 -26.20 -0.80 -16.03
N PRO A 364 -27.33 -1.51 -16.09
CA PRO A 364 -27.91 -1.94 -17.36
C PRO A 364 -28.24 -0.75 -18.27
N GLU A 365 -28.87 0.29 -17.73
CA GLU A 365 -29.31 1.47 -18.50
C GLU A 365 -28.14 2.28 -19.10
N GLN A 366 -27.00 2.33 -18.41
CA GLN A 366 -25.84 3.13 -18.85
C GLN A 366 -24.97 2.38 -19.86
N HIS A 367 -24.71 1.09 -19.61
CA HIS A 367 -23.67 0.34 -20.31
C HIS A 367 -24.17 -0.99 -20.91
N GLY A 368 -25.43 -1.36 -20.70
CA GLY A 368 -26.00 -2.63 -21.15
C GLY A 368 -26.06 -2.74 -22.68
N ALA A 369 -26.39 -1.66 -23.38
CA ALA A 369 -26.42 -1.65 -24.84
C ALA A 369 -25.02 -1.93 -25.45
N ASP A 370 -23.96 -1.38 -24.86
CA ASP A 370 -22.57 -1.61 -25.28
C ASP A 370 -22.12 -3.07 -25.04
N MET A 371 -22.80 -3.81 -24.17
CA MET A 371 -22.52 -5.20 -23.86
C MET A 371 -23.18 -6.21 -24.82
N LEU A 372 -24.13 -5.79 -25.65
CA LEU A 372 -24.85 -6.70 -26.58
C LEU A 372 -23.90 -7.38 -27.58
N GLY A 373 -22.94 -6.63 -28.14
CA GLY A 373 -21.91 -7.19 -29.02
C GLY A 373 -21.07 -8.27 -28.33
N PRO A 374 -20.41 -7.96 -27.20
CA PRO A 374 -19.69 -8.94 -26.38
C PRO A 374 -20.52 -10.17 -25.98
N ILE A 375 -21.80 -10.00 -25.62
CA ILE A 375 -22.70 -11.09 -25.27
C ILE A 375 -22.92 -12.02 -26.47
N SER A 376 -23.22 -11.44 -27.64
CA SER A 376 -23.41 -12.21 -28.87
C SER A 376 -22.14 -12.97 -29.25
N ASP A 377 -20.97 -12.34 -29.14
CA ASP A 377 -19.68 -12.98 -29.37
C ASP A 377 -19.48 -14.18 -28.42
N LEU A 378 -19.80 -14.05 -27.11
CA LEU A 378 -19.71 -15.16 -26.15
C LEU A 378 -20.64 -16.31 -26.51
N LEU A 379 -21.92 -16.04 -26.78
CA LEU A 379 -22.91 -17.07 -27.10
C LEU A 379 -22.54 -17.83 -28.38
N ASN A 380 -22.03 -17.12 -29.40
CA ASN A 380 -21.59 -17.76 -30.66
C ASN A 380 -20.34 -18.65 -30.49
N MET A 381 -19.52 -18.42 -29.46
CA MET A 381 -18.35 -19.27 -29.17
C MET A 381 -18.70 -20.51 -28.33
N CYS A 382 -19.85 -20.52 -27.66
CA CYS A 382 -20.26 -21.62 -26.80
C CYS A 382 -20.94 -22.72 -27.63
N THR A 383 -20.18 -23.71 -28.09
CA THR A 383 -20.70 -24.85 -28.89
C THR A 383 -20.70 -26.18 -28.13
N ASP A 384 -20.04 -26.22 -26.97
CA ASP A 384 -19.77 -27.46 -26.23
C ASP A 384 -20.26 -27.33 -24.79
N THR A 385 -20.58 -28.45 -24.14
CA THR A 385 -21.03 -28.50 -22.74
C THR A 385 -20.02 -27.90 -21.76
N LEU A 386 -18.72 -27.93 -22.08
CA LEU A 386 -17.67 -27.28 -21.28
C LEU A 386 -17.84 -25.75 -21.22
N SER A 387 -18.43 -25.15 -22.25
CA SER A 387 -18.70 -23.71 -22.32
C SER A 387 -20.02 -23.29 -21.64
N ALA A 388 -20.78 -24.24 -21.09
CA ALA A 388 -22.06 -23.98 -20.44
C ALA A 388 -22.00 -22.87 -19.35
N PRO A 389 -20.97 -22.79 -18.48
CA PRO A 389 -20.88 -21.69 -17.51
C PRO A 389 -20.77 -20.31 -18.17
N VAL A 390 -20.07 -20.22 -19.30
CA VAL A 390 -19.91 -18.97 -20.07
C VAL A 390 -21.24 -18.57 -20.71
N ALA A 391 -21.94 -19.54 -21.32
CA ALA A 391 -23.27 -19.32 -21.89
C ALA A 391 -24.28 -18.89 -20.81
N ALA A 392 -24.28 -19.52 -19.63
CA ALA A 392 -25.17 -19.17 -18.53
C ALA A 392 -24.97 -17.72 -18.08
N LEU A 393 -23.71 -17.29 -17.89
CA LEU A 393 -23.39 -15.90 -17.51
C LEU A 393 -23.81 -14.89 -18.60
N ALA A 394 -23.67 -15.24 -19.88
CA ALA A 394 -24.09 -14.39 -20.99
C ALA A 394 -25.63 -14.26 -21.07
N LEU A 395 -26.36 -15.36 -20.85
CA LEU A 395 -27.83 -15.33 -20.76
C LEU A 395 -28.31 -14.54 -19.54
N GLU A 396 -27.62 -14.67 -18.40
CA GLU A 396 -27.93 -13.88 -17.21
C GLU A 396 -27.67 -12.39 -17.43
N ALA A 397 -26.63 -12.04 -18.20
CA ALA A 397 -26.41 -10.67 -18.63
C ALA A 397 -27.58 -10.14 -19.48
N LEU A 398 -28.08 -10.93 -20.44
CA LEU A 398 -29.27 -10.57 -21.24
C LEU A 398 -30.52 -10.40 -20.37
N TYR A 399 -30.71 -11.26 -19.37
CA TYR A 399 -31.79 -11.13 -18.41
C TYR A 399 -31.79 -9.75 -17.76
N PHE A 400 -30.65 -9.29 -17.22
CA PHE A 400 -30.57 -7.97 -16.57
C PHE A 400 -30.82 -6.80 -17.54
N ILE A 401 -30.39 -6.92 -18.81
CA ILE A 401 -30.64 -5.89 -19.83
C ILE A 401 -32.13 -5.85 -20.20
N CYS A 402 -32.79 -7.01 -20.32
CA CYS A 402 -34.23 -7.10 -20.58
C CYS A 402 -35.07 -6.60 -19.39
N GLU A 403 -34.68 -6.97 -18.16
CA GLU A 403 -35.34 -6.55 -16.93
C GLU A 403 -35.30 -5.02 -16.75
N ALA A 404 -34.21 -4.39 -17.17
CA ALA A 404 -34.06 -2.94 -17.18
C ALA A 404 -34.67 -2.25 -18.43
N GLU A 405 -35.42 -2.98 -19.26
CA GLU A 405 -36.08 -2.47 -20.48
C GLU A 405 -35.14 -1.81 -21.51
N VAL A 406 -33.84 -2.12 -21.46
CA VAL A 406 -32.85 -1.61 -22.42
C VAL A 406 -32.99 -2.32 -23.77
N ILE A 407 -33.45 -3.57 -23.76
CA ILE A 407 -33.83 -4.34 -24.95
C ILE A 407 -35.16 -5.05 -24.73
N ASP A 408 -35.88 -5.34 -25.82
CA ASP A 408 -37.14 -6.08 -25.78
C ASP A 408 -36.91 -7.59 -25.73
N ILE A 409 -37.58 -8.27 -24.78
CA ILE A 409 -37.46 -9.72 -24.57
C ILE A 409 -37.94 -10.53 -25.78
N VAL A 410 -38.98 -10.07 -26.48
CA VAL A 410 -39.54 -10.80 -27.64
C VAL A 410 -38.55 -10.78 -28.80
N SER A 411 -37.93 -9.62 -29.06
CA SER A 411 -36.87 -9.48 -30.06
C SER A 411 -35.62 -10.31 -29.72
N THR A 412 -35.23 -10.31 -28.43
CA THR A 412 -34.09 -11.07 -27.93
C THR A 412 -34.32 -12.57 -28.09
N TRP A 413 -35.52 -13.06 -27.75
CA TRP A 413 -35.87 -14.47 -27.91
C TRP A 413 -35.80 -14.94 -29.37
N LYS A 414 -36.27 -14.13 -30.33
CA LYS A 414 -36.17 -14.47 -31.77
C LYS A 414 -34.73 -14.65 -32.23
N VAL A 415 -33.79 -13.85 -31.69
CA VAL A 415 -32.37 -14.00 -32.00
C VAL A 415 -31.80 -15.26 -31.33
N LEU A 416 -32.11 -15.49 -30.06
CA LEU A 416 -31.65 -16.67 -29.32
C LEU A 416 -32.19 -17.98 -29.89
N GLU A 417 -33.44 -18.02 -30.33
CA GLU A 417 -34.07 -19.18 -30.96
C GLU A 417 -33.25 -19.69 -32.15
N SER A 418 -32.79 -18.77 -33.01
CA SER A 418 -31.95 -19.12 -34.16
C SER A 418 -30.56 -19.67 -33.77
N LEU A 419 -30.06 -19.33 -32.58
CA LEU A 419 -28.79 -19.81 -32.05
C LEU A 419 -28.95 -21.18 -31.39
N LEU A 420 -30.00 -21.38 -30.59
CA LEU A 420 -30.26 -22.65 -29.90
C LEU A 420 -30.67 -23.77 -30.86
N LEU A 421 -31.39 -23.45 -31.94
CA LEU A 421 -31.76 -24.40 -32.99
C LEU A 421 -30.57 -24.87 -33.84
N ARG A 422 -29.37 -24.30 -33.69
CA ARG A 422 -28.15 -24.81 -34.35
C ARG A 422 -27.58 -26.07 -33.70
N GLU A 423 -27.96 -26.37 -32.44
CA GLU A 423 -27.44 -27.51 -31.68
C GLU A 423 -28.33 -28.77 -31.77
N THR A 424 -29.47 -28.69 -32.45
CA THR A 424 -30.37 -29.82 -32.76
C THR A 424 -30.24 -30.22 -34.22
#